data_AF-A0A7V9ESK5-F1
#
_entry.id   AF-A0A7V9ESK5-F1
#
_cell.length_a   1.000
_cell.length_b   1.000
_cell.length_c   1.000
_cell.angle_alpha   90.00
_cell.angle_beta   90.00
_cell.angle_gamma   90.00
#
_symmetry.space_group_name_H-M   'P 1'
#
loop_
_entity.id
_entity.type
_entity.pdbx_description
1 polymer ?
#
loop_
_entity_poly.entity_id
_entity_poly.type
_entity_poly.pdbx_seq_one_letter_code
_entity_poly.pdbx_strand_id
1 'polypeptide(L)'
;MAILKKNAFSRRVPDLVTEELVAVLSRRTSFEFKQLFEILHENLRARSAASGGEEMLRLRAYEKLQNLVARGMVKKTGKKYKGLPSALAKALLPPNGHVPTAASR
;
A
#
# COMPACT_ATOMS: atom_id res chain seq x y z
N MET A 1 -15.17 -23.36 20.63
CA MET A 1 -15.56 -22.12 19.92
C MET A 1 -14.29 -21.46 19.38
N ALA A 2 -13.99 -21.69 18.10
CA ALA A 2 -12.79 -21.12 17.47
C ALA A 2 -13.03 -19.63 17.21
N ILE A 3 -12.35 -18.78 17.98
CA ILE A 3 -12.20 -17.36 17.67
C ILE A 3 -11.46 -17.25 16.33
N LEU A 4 -12.19 -17.26 15.21
CA LEU A 4 -11.64 -16.79 13.95
C LEU A 4 -11.21 -15.35 14.19
N LYS A 5 -9.90 -15.16 14.29
CA LYS A 5 -9.20 -13.88 14.23
C LYS A 5 -9.48 -13.30 12.84
N LYS A 6 -10.69 -12.79 12.67
CA LYS A 6 -11.21 -12.22 11.43
C LYS A 6 -10.54 -10.86 11.30
N ASN A 7 -9.29 -10.90 10.84
CA ASN A 7 -8.54 -9.76 10.37
C ASN A 7 -9.51 -8.92 9.55
N ALA A 8 -9.92 -7.77 10.06
CA ALA A 8 -10.88 -6.86 9.44
C ALA A 8 -10.30 -6.17 8.18
N PHE A 9 -9.36 -6.84 7.50
CA PHE A 9 -8.78 -6.52 6.20
C PHE A 9 -9.62 -7.04 5.02
N SER A 10 -10.84 -7.55 5.28
CA SER A 10 -11.75 -8.07 4.25
C SER A 10 -13.07 -7.32 4.20
N ARG A 11 -13.02 -5.99 4.05
CA ARG A 11 -14.04 -5.29 3.27
C ARG A 11 -13.40 -4.98 1.93
N ARG A 12 -14.08 -5.36 0.86
CA ARG A 12 -13.63 -5.41 -0.55
C ARG A 12 -13.43 -4.02 -1.17
N VAL A 13 -12.79 -3.11 -0.44
CA VAL A 13 -12.42 -1.76 -0.87
C VAL A 13 -10.92 -1.65 -0.62
N PRO A 14 -10.11 -1.19 -1.57
CA PRO A 14 -8.70 -0.90 -1.30
C PRO A 14 -8.66 0.06 -0.09
N ASP A 15 -7.87 -0.30 0.92
CA ASP A 15 -7.72 0.49 2.12
C ASP A 15 -7.24 1.90 1.73
N LEU A 16 -7.93 2.95 2.22
CA LEU A 16 -7.64 4.34 1.84
C LEU A 16 -6.16 4.71 2.03
N VAL A 17 -5.50 4.16 3.06
CA VAL A 17 -4.06 4.37 3.29
C VAL A 17 -3.24 3.79 2.15
N THR A 18 -3.63 2.61 1.65
CA THR A 18 -2.95 1.94 0.54
C THR A 18 -3.15 2.71 -0.76
N GLU A 19 -4.35 3.21 -1.03
CA GLU A 19 -4.63 4.03 -2.22
C GLU A 19 -3.79 5.30 -2.24
N GLU A 20 -3.78 6.04 -1.13
CA GLU A 20 -2.96 7.25 -0.99
C GLU A 20 -1.47 6.95 -1.11
N LEU A 21 -1.01 5.87 -0.47
CA LEU A 21 0.40 5.45 -0.56
C LEU A 21 0.80 5.15 -2.01
N VAL A 22 -0.05 4.40 -2.74
CA VAL A 22 0.16 4.08 -4.16
C VAL A 22 0.12 5.35 -5.02
N ALA A 23 -0.83 6.25 -4.79
CA ALA A 23 -0.96 7.50 -5.52
C ALA A 23 0.28 8.41 -5.36
N VAL A 24 0.79 8.55 -4.13
CA VAL A 24 2.01 9.32 -3.84
C VAL A 24 3.23 8.66 -4.50
N LEU A 25 3.38 7.34 -4.34
CA LEU A 25 4.50 6.58 -4.92
C LEU A 25 4.47 6.52 -6.44
N SER A 26 3.30 6.66 -7.06
CA SER A 26 3.14 6.66 -8.53
C SER A 26 3.68 7.93 -9.19
N ARG A 27 4.02 8.98 -8.43
CA ARG A 27 4.54 10.26 -8.95
C ARG A 27 5.96 10.18 -9.58
N ARG A 28 6.46 8.99 -9.91
CA ARG A 28 7.80 8.67 -10.47
C ARG A 28 9.00 9.26 -9.67
N THR A 29 8.77 9.79 -8.47
CA THR A 29 9.77 10.36 -7.58
C THR A 29 10.12 9.39 -6.45
N SER A 30 11.33 9.54 -5.92
CA SER A 30 11.79 8.80 -4.74
C SER A 30 11.50 9.63 -3.50
N PHE A 31 10.67 9.12 -2.59
CA PHE A 31 10.29 9.83 -1.37
C PHE A 31 10.95 9.18 -0.15
N GLU A 32 11.39 9.99 0.80
CA GLU A 32 11.75 9.46 2.12
C GLU A 32 10.50 9.11 2.93
N PHE A 33 10.61 8.16 3.86
CA PHE A 33 9.45 7.74 4.66
C PHE A 33 8.79 8.92 5.40
N LYS A 34 9.59 9.85 5.93
CA LYS A 34 9.08 11.04 6.62
C LYS A 34 8.20 11.88 5.68
N GLN A 35 8.75 12.28 4.53
CA GLN A 35 8.05 13.08 3.54
C GLN A 35 6.82 12.36 2.97
N LEU A 36 6.94 11.05 2.71
CA LEU A 36 5.82 10.24 2.24
C LEU A 36 4.70 10.18 3.28
N PHE A 37 5.04 9.99 4.55
CA PHE A 37 4.08 9.94 5.64
C PHE A 37 3.37 11.28 5.86
N GLU A 38 4.09 12.41 5.78
CA GLU A 38 3.50 13.75 5.92
C GLU A 38 2.41 14.00 4.86
N ILE A 39 2.70 13.70 3.58
CA ILE A 39 1.74 13.83 2.48
C ILE A 39 0.53 12.90 2.69
N LEU A 40 0.80 11.65 3.08
CA LEU A 40 -0.24 10.65 3.27
C LEU A 40 -1.15 10.98 4.46
N HIS A 41 -0.57 11.50 5.54
CA HIS A 41 -1.30 11.97 6.72
C HIS A 41 -2.19 13.16 6.37
N GLU A 42 -1.67 14.15 5.63
CA GLU A 42 -2.45 15.30 5.17
C GLU A 42 -3.63 14.86 4.29
N ASN A 43 -3.41 13.97 3.33
CA ASN A 43 -4.47 13.45 2.46
C ASN A 43 -5.53 12.65 3.23
N LEU A 44 -5.13 11.80 4.18
CA LEU A 44 -6.08 11.04 5.01
C LEU A 44 -6.84 11.95 5.97
N ARG A 45 -6.22 13.02 6.46
CA ARG A 45 -6.90 14.05 7.25
C ARG A 45 -7.94 14.78 6.41
N ALA A 46 -7.59 15.17 5.18
CA ALA A 46 -8.50 15.80 4.22
C ALA A 46 -9.69 14.90 3.86
N ARG A 47 -9.48 13.57 3.82
CA ARG A 47 -10.52 12.55 3.56
C ARG A 47 -11.29 12.09 4.80
N SER A 48 -11.08 12.72 5.96
CA SER A 48 -11.64 12.29 7.25
C SER A 48 -11.36 10.82 7.60
N ALA A 49 -10.28 10.26 7.05
CA ALA A 49 -9.84 8.88 7.21
C ALA A 49 -8.73 8.75 8.27
N ALA A 50 -8.31 9.86 8.87
CA ALA A 50 -7.34 9.90 9.96
C ALA A 50 -7.95 9.49 11.32
N SER A 51 -8.70 8.39 11.36
CA SER A 51 -9.37 7.90 12.56
C SER A 51 -8.45 6.93 13.32
N GLY A 52 -8.06 7.28 14.54
CA GLY A 52 -7.17 6.47 15.40
C GLY A 52 -5.85 7.12 15.80
N GLY A 53 -5.62 8.39 15.44
CA GLY A 53 -4.41 9.13 15.81
C GLY A 53 -3.22 8.87 14.88
N GLU A 54 -2.27 9.80 14.88
CA GLU A 54 -1.12 9.82 13.97
C GLU A 54 -0.26 8.54 14.10
N GLU A 55 -0.12 8.01 15.31
CA GLU A 55 0.66 6.79 15.58
C GLU A 55 0.09 5.54 14.91
N MET A 56 -1.25 5.35 14.95
CA MET A 56 -1.87 4.20 14.28
C MET A 56 -1.75 4.30 12.76
N LEU A 57 -1.88 5.50 12.20
CA LEU A 57 -1.66 5.75 10.77
C LEU A 57 -0.24 5.45 10.37
N ARG A 58 0.74 5.83 11.20
CA ARG A 58 2.15 5.59 10.95
C ARG A 58 2.49 4.11 10.92
N LEU A 59 1.99 3.35 11.89
CA LEU A 59 2.15 1.90 11.94
C LEU A 59 1.54 1.22 10.71
N ARG A 60 0.30 1.59 10.35
CA ARG A 60 -0.38 1.05 9.17
C ARG A 60 0.33 1.41 7.86
N ALA A 61 0.72 2.66 7.68
CA ALA A 61 1.44 3.11 6.50
C ALA A 61 2.78 2.38 6.34
N TYR A 62 3.51 2.17 7.44
CA TYR A 62 4.76 1.42 7.44
C TYR A 62 4.56 -0.05 7.04
N GLU A 63 3.58 -0.73 7.64
CA GLU A 63 3.25 -2.12 7.31
C GLU A 63 2.84 -2.27 5.83
N LYS A 64 2.03 -1.34 5.31
CA LYS A 64 1.64 -1.33 3.89
C LYS A 64 2.82 -1.06 2.97
N LEU A 65 3.68 -0.11 3.32
CA LEU A 65 4.90 0.17 2.57
C LEU A 65 5.81 -1.05 2.51
N GLN A 66 6.03 -1.74 3.63
CA GLN A 66 6.83 -2.97 3.68
C GLN A 66 6.23 -4.07 2.81
N ASN A 67 4.90 -4.26 2.85
CA ASN A 67 4.23 -5.22 1.98
C ASN A 67 4.42 -4.89 0.49
N LEU A 68 4.36 -3.62 0.10
CA LEU A 68 4.59 -3.22 -1.29
C LEU A 68 6.06 -3.41 -1.72
N VAL A 69 7.01 -3.19 -0.81
CA VAL A 69 8.42 -3.51 -1.07
C VAL A 69 8.61 -5.01 -1.24
N ALA A 70 8.01 -5.84 -0.36
CA ALA A 70 8.07 -7.29 -0.44
C ALA A 70 7.43 -7.84 -1.72
N ARG A 71 6.36 -7.21 -2.22
CA ARG A 71 5.69 -7.54 -3.49
C ARG A 71 6.44 -7.03 -4.73
N GLY A 72 7.56 -6.32 -4.56
CA GLY A 72 8.31 -5.74 -5.68
C GLY A 72 7.63 -4.54 -6.35
N MET A 73 6.68 -3.90 -5.67
CA MET A 73 5.94 -2.73 -6.17
C MET A 73 6.64 -1.41 -5.85
N VAL A 74 7.45 -1.41 -4.79
CA VAL A 74 8.23 -0.26 -4.35
C VAL A 74 9.69 -0.68 -4.26
N LYS A 75 10.56 0.09 -4.91
CA LYS A 75 12.00 -0.10 -4.81
C LYS A 75 12.53 0.80 -3.70
N LYS A 76 13.10 0.18 -2.65
CA LYS A 76 13.79 0.88 -1.58
C LYS A 76 15.26 1.08 -1.97
N THR A 77 15.70 2.33 -2.02
CA THR A 77 17.11 2.73 -2.19
C THR A 77 17.52 3.50 -0.94
N GLY A 78 18.22 2.84 -0.03
CA GLY A 78 18.61 3.42 1.26
C GLY A 78 17.40 3.87 2.08
N LYS A 79 17.26 5.20 2.27
CA LYS A 79 16.15 5.84 2.99
C LYS A 79 14.99 6.29 2.07
N LYS A 80 15.14 6.13 0.75
CA LYS A 80 14.18 6.56 -0.26
C LYS A 80 13.39 5.38 -0.82
N TYR A 81 12.11 5.60 -1.05
CA TYR A 81 11.16 4.65 -1.61
C TYR A 81 10.68 5.19 -2.95
N LYS A 82 10.86 4.41 -4.00
CA LYS A 82 10.40 4.76 -5.35
C LYS A 82 9.33 3.77 -5.78
N GLY A 83 8.14 4.29 -6.09
CA GLY A 83 7.08 3.48 -6.68
C GLY A 83 7.45 3.02 -8.09
N LEU A 84 7.16 1.75 -8.39
CA LEU A 84 7.24 1.23 -9.75
C LEU A 84 5.83 1.31 -10.36
N PRO A 85 5.50 2.30 -11.20
CA PRO A 85 4.14 2.52 -11.68
C PRO A 85 3.54 1.28 -12.36
N SER A 86 4.35 0.52 -13.11
CA SER A 86 3.93 -0.74 -13.74
C SER A 86 3.53 -1.83 -12.74
N ALA A 87 4.15 -1.86 -11.56
CA ALA A 87 3.85 -2.84 -10.51
C ALA A 87 2.76 -2.32 -9.54
N LEU A 88 2.71 -1.01 -9.30
CA LEU A 88 1.67 -0.35 -8.51
C LEU A 88 0.29 -0.43 -9.19
N ALA A 89 0.22 -0.30 -10.52
CA ALA A 89 -1.00 -0.56 -11.27
C ALA A 89 -1.52 -1.99 -11.00
N LYS A 90 -0.62 -2.95 -10.86
CA LYS A 90 -0.91 -4.34 -10.50
C LYS A 90 -1.36 -4.52 -9.04
N ALA A 91 -1.12 -3.54 -8.17
CA ALA A 91 -1.56 -3.53 -6.77
C ALA A 91 -3.02 -3.11 -6.61
N LEU A 92 -3.49 -2.23 -7.50
CA LEU A 92 -4.88 -1.76 -7.57
C LEU A 92 -5.81 -2.78 -8.25
N LEU A 93 -5.24 -3.70 -9.02
CA LEU A 93 -5.97 -4.84 -9.55
C LEU A 93 -6.16 -5.88 -8.44
N PRO A 94 -7.36 -6.46 -8.26
CA PRO A 94 -7.54 -7.60 -7.38
C PRO A 94 -6.56 -8.71 -7.78
N PRO A 95 -6.06 -9.53 -6.84
CA PRO A 95 -5.27 -10.71 -7.16
C PRO A 95 -6.19 -11.76 -7.82
N ASN A 96 -6.63 -11.50 -9.04
CA ASN A 96 -7.23 -12.48 -9.92
C ASN A 96 -6.45 -12.47 -11.23
N GLY A 97 -5.19 -12.85 -11.10
CA GLY A 97 -4.41 -13.41 -12.19
C GLY A 97 -4.12 -14.84 -11.82
N HIS A 98 -5.14 -15.70 -11.90
CA HIS A 98 -4.89 -17.09 -12.24
C HIS A 98 -4.11 -17.00 -13.55
N VAL A 99 -2.80 -17.23 -13.50
CA VAL A 99 -2.03 -17.44 -14.71
C VAL A 99 -2.67 -18.66 -15.37
N PRO A 100 -3.25 -18.58 -16.58
CA PRO A 100 -3.39 -19.80 -17.35
C PRO A 100 -1.94 -20.21 -17.59
N THR A 101 -1.48 -21.21 -16.85
CA THR A 101 -0.28 -21.93 -17.22
C THR A 101 -0.59 -22.53 -18.59
N ALA A 102 -0.21 -21.81 -19.65
CA ALA A 102 -0.06 -22.38 -20.97
C ALA A 102 1.18 -23.27 -20.90
N ALA A 103 1.03 -24.40 -20.20
CA ALA A 103 1.97 -25.51 -20.28
C ALA A 103 1.58 -26.28 -21.53
N SER A 104 2.24 -25.89 -22.61
CA SER A 104 2.42 -26.63 -23.84
C SER A 104 2.81 -28.08 -23.56
N ARG A 105 1.92 -29.04 -23.84
CA ARG A 105 2.15 -30.22 -24.69
C ARG A 105 0.95 -31.15 -24.70
#